data_AF-A0A947W981-F1
#
_entry.id   AF-A0A947W981-F1
#
_cell.length_a   1.000
_cell.length_b   1.000
_cell.length_c   1.000
_cell.angle_alpha   90.00
_cell.angle_beta   90.00
_cell.angle_gamma   90.00
#
_symmetry.space_group_name_H-M   'P 1'
#
loop_
_entity.id
_entity.type
_entity.pdbx_description
1 polymer ?
#
loop_
_entity_poly.entity_id
_entity_poly.type
_entity_poly.pdbx_seq_one_letter_code
_entity_poly.pdbx_strand_id
1 'polypeptide(L)'
;MRKTLLFFIVFFLFASLAHAGIFIYEPKDKEILFDEVIKLRGVGKDLEVLKINNQEIDFEKNGNFMCGLVLKPGKNLVEVRALDTNKQHFVQNIRLLRLLKFPDMEGLFNGQKHWARSRVVYLATYGYIEGYPDGNFYPANPITRGELATWIARIKGFKLEALTEDVFFDVPKEHWRAPYIKAIVDAGLMSGYNEKTFGIDDPLSRRKAAAIAVQAEGLKVAEDVKTFFVDVPKEESGAAPIYVAGEKGLVRGIYEDIKIFDPDRALTRAEAAVLFSRFDRSIKTVQYLFDFNSGYSEKVYAGLNIAPKIIAFTAEPSTISVMEQSTVHLEVEIAPRRVFYPIATVKVDLSEIGGIADVELFDDGTRGDKAAGDNIYSLNLSLEPVSSHIKTLTATAIDGLGWESQRQTSLLILE
;
A
#
# COMPACT_ATOMS: atom_id res chain seq x y z
N MET A 1 35.83 -5.15 -6.75
CA MET A 1 36.09 -4.34 -7.95
C MET A 1 35.30 -4.71 -9.22
N ARG A 2 34.78 -5.94 -9.40
CA ARG A 2 34.01 -6.31 -10.63
C ARG A 2 32.50 -6.02 -10.62
N LYS A 3 31.87 -5.74 -9.47
CA LYS A 3 30.43 -5.38 -9.39
C LYS A 3 30.15 -3.90 -9.68
N THR A 4 31.07 -3.00 -9.32
CA THR A 4 30.94 -1.56 -9.55
C THR A 4 31.08 -1.17 -11.02
N LEU A 5 31.91 -1.90 -11.77
CA LEU A 5 32.15 -1.64 -13.20
C LEU A 5 30.96 -2.05 -14.08
N LEU A 6 30.20 -3.09 -13.69
CA LEU A 6 29.00 -3.53 -14.42
C LEU A 6 27.85 -2.52 -14.29
N PHE A 7 27.75 -1.82 -13.14
CA PHE A 7 26.79 -0.74 -12.93
C PHE A 7 27.11 0.48 -13.80
N PHE A 8 28.39 0.87 -13.89
CA PHE A 8 28.81 2.02 -14.71
C PHE A 8 28.65 1.78 -16.22
N ILE A 9 28.88 0.56 -16.71
CA ILE A 9 28.76 0.23 -18.14
C ILE A 9 27.29 0.17 -18.60
N VAL A 10 26.37 -0.27 -17.73
CA VAL A 10 24.92 -0.21 -18.00
C VAL A 10 24.41 1.24 -17.99
N PHE A 11 24.98 2.11 -17.14
CA PHE A 11 24.61 3.52 -17.01
C PHE A 11 24.91 4.36 -18.26
N PHE A 12 26.07 4.17 -18.90
CA PHE A 12 26.41 4.90 -20.12
C PHE A 12 25.55 4.51 -21.33
N LEU A 13 24.98 3.30 -21.33
CA LEU A 13 24.09 2.85 -22.41
C LEU A 13 22.73 3.56 -22.38
N PHE A 14 22.21 3.94 -21.20
CA PHE A 14 20.87 4.54 -21.09
C PHE A 14 20.82 6.02 -21.44
N ALA A 15 21.91 6.77 -21.21
CA ALA A 15 21.99 8.17 -21.63
C ALA A 15 21.98 8.34 -23.17
N SER A 16 22.49 7.35 -23.92
CA SER A 16 22.42 7.36 -25.40
C SER A 16 21.08 6.85 -25.95
N LEU A 17 20.30 6.13 -25.14
CA LEU A 17 18.96 5.63 -25.46
C LEU A 17 17.85 6.67 -25.26
N ALA A 18 18.11 7.77 -24.54
CA ALA A 18 17.20 8.92 -24.43
C ALA A 18 17.19 9.71 -25.76
N HIS A 19 16.65 9.11 -26.81
CA HIS A 19 16.56 9.73 -28.13
C HIS A 19 15.48 10.82 -28.23
N ALA A 20 14.69 11.03 -27.17
CA ALA A 20 13.69 12.09 -27.07
C ALA A 20 13.34 12.40 -25.59
N GLY A 21 13.91 13.47 -25.03
CA GLY A 21 13.39 14.18 -23.85
C GLY A 21 13.57 13.53 -22.46
N ILE A 22 13.18 12.27 -22.27
CA ILE A 22 13.20 11.60 -20.95
C ILE A 22 13.15 10.08 -21.10
N PHE A 23 13.82 9.36 -20.21
CA PHE A 23 13.79 7.89 -20.15
C PHE A 23 13.56 7.41 -18.72
N ILE A 24 12.43 6.74 -18.49
CA ILE A 24 12.09 6.07 -17.23
C ILE A 24 12.46 4.59 -17.33
N TYR A 25 13.29 4.11 -16.42
CA TYR A 25 13.69 2.70 -16.39
C TYR A 25 13.13 1.92 -15.21
N GLU A 26 12.62 2.61 -14.18
CA GLU A 26 11.97 2.01 -13.02
C GLU A 26 10.89 2.95 -12.49
N PRO A 27 9.65 2.49 -12.20
CA PRO A 27 9.06 1.25 -12.69
C PRO A 27 8.74 1.33 -14.20
N LYS A 28 8.46 0.20 -14.83
CA LYS A 28 8.02 0.14 -16.24
C LYS A 28 6.51 0.39 -16.37
N ASP A 29 6.06 0.91 -17.51
CA ASP A 29 4.63 0.99 -17.80
C ASP A 29 4.02 -0.42 -17.86
N LYS A 30 2.82 -0.56 -17.30
CA LYS A 30 2.06 -1.82 -17.13
C LYS A 30 2.70 -2.83 -16.19
N GLU A 31 3.47 -2.38 -15.21
CA GLU A 31 4.08 -3.26 -14.22
C GLU A 31 3.11 -3.65 -13.10
N ILE A 32 3.19 -4.92 -12.67
CA ILE A 32 2.44 -5.46 -11.54
C ILE A 32 3.39 -5.56 -10.35
N LEU A 33 3.01 -4.92 -9.26
CA LEU A 33 3.83 -4.73 -8.06
C LEU A 33 3.07 -5.22 -6.83
N PHE A 34 3.80 -5.44 -5.74
CA PHE A 34 3.20 -5.80 -4.44
C PHE A 34 3.53 -4.79 -3.34
N ASP A 35 4.65 -4.10 -3.47
CA ASP A 35 5.14 -3.18 -2.45
C ASP A 35 4.35 -1.86 -2.49
N GLU A 36 4.12 -1.32 -1.30
CA GLU A 36 3.43 -0.05 -1.14
C GLU A 36 4.28 1.12 -1.61
N VAL A 37 5.57 1.06 -1.28
CA VAL A 37 6.53 2.11 -1.56
C VAL A 37 7.54 1.56 -2.55
N ILE A 38 7.63 2.20 -3.71
CA ILE A 38 8.63 1.90 -4.72
C ILE A 38 9.37 3.18 -5.13
N LYS A 39 10.41 3.04 -5.95
CA LYS A 39 11.14 4.17 -6.51
C LYS A 39 10.75 4.36 -7.96
N LEU A 40 10.55 5.61 -8.36
CA LEU A 40 10.59 6.00 -9.75
C LEU A 40 11.96 6.60 -10.03
N ARG A 41 12.61 6.10 -11.08
CA ARG A 41 13.94 6.52 -11.54
C ARG A 41 13.93 6.74 -13.03
N GLY A 42 14.52 7.86 -13.43
CA GLY A 42 14.73 8.16 -14.82
C GLY A 42 15.92 9.07 -15.02
N VAL A 43 16.19 9.31 -16.30
CA VAL A 43 17.17 10.29 -16.76
C VAL A 43 16.52 11.10 -17.87
N GLY A 44 16.65 12.43 -17.80
CA GLY A 44 16.27 13.32 -18.89
C GLY A 44 17.48 14.00 -19.49
N LYS A 45 17.35 14.44 -20.73
CA LYS A 45 18.41 15.17 -21.43
C LYS A 45 17.98 16.62 -21.55
N ASP A 46 18.89 17.54 -21.21
CA ASP A 46 18.68 18.99 -21.32
C ASP A 46 17.37 19.46 -20.64
N LEU A 47 17.04 18.88 -19.48
CA LEU A 47 15.83 19.19 -18.72
C LEU A 47 15.90 20.61 -18.14
N GLU A 48 14.80 21.36 -18.31
CA GLU A 48 14.55 22.62 -17.62
C GLU A 48 13.55 22.43 -16.48
N VAL A 49 12.48 21.65 -16.70
CA VAL A 49 11.45 21.36 -15.70
C VAL A 49 11.08 19.88 -15.76
N LEU A 50 10.92 19.25 -14.60
CA LEU A 50 10.39 17.90 -14.47
C LEU A 50 9.24 17.91 -13.46
N LYS A 51 8.10 17.31 -13.83
CA LYS A 51 6.95 17.13 -12.96
C LYS A 51 6.48 15.69 -12.95
N ILE A 52 6.13 15.19 -11.78
CA ILE A 52 5.48 13.89 -11.58
C ILE A 52 4.17 14.12 -10.85
N ASN A 53 3.05 13.67 -11.43
CA ASN A 53 1.70 13.90 -10.90
C ASN A 53 1.45 15.38 -10.56
N ASN A 54 1.88 16.29 -11.45
CA ASN A 54 1.84 17.75 -11.32
C ASN A 54 2.79 18.38 -10.28
N GLN A 55 3.57 17.60 -9.54
CA GLN A 55 4.55 18.09 -8.59
C GLN A 55 5.94 18.17 -9.22
N GLU A 56 6.62 19.30 -9.03
CA GLU A 56 7.98 19.50 -9.53
C GLU A 56 8.99 18.62 -8.78
N ILE A 57 9.92 18.03 -9.54
CA ILE A 57 10.94 17.10 -9.04
C ILE A 57 12.31 17.67 -9.34
N ASP A 58 13.14 17.78 -8.31
CA ASP A 58 14.55 18.12 -8.46
C ASP A 58 15.30 16.99 -9.19
N PHE A 59 16.25 17.35 -10.05
CA PHE A 59 17.08 16.41 -10.80
C PHE A 59 18.55 16.84 -10.75
N GLU A 60 19.44 15.86 -10.89
CA GLU A 60 20.89 16.06 -10.89
C GLU A 60 21.36 16.76 -12.19
N LYS A 61 22.56 17.33 -12.17
CA LYS A 61 23.17 17.98 -13.37
C LYS A 61 23.31 17.04 -14.57
N ASN A 62 23.42 15.74 -14.33
CA ASN A 62 23.48 14.71 -15.38
C ASN A 62 22.09 14.30 -15.90
N GLY A 63 21.01 14.93 -15.40
CA GLY A 63 19.64 14.67 -15.77
C GLY A 63 18.97 13.52 -15.00
N ASN A 64 19.68 12.85 -14.09
CA ASN A 64 19.09 11.79 -13.26
C ASN A 64 18.11 12.37 -12.26
N PHE A 65 17.03 11.63 -12.01
CA PHE A 65 16.08 11.97 -10.98
C PHE A 65 15.52 10.71 -10.32
N MET A 66 15.06 10.90 -9.09
CA MET A 66 14.42 9.87 -8.30
C MET A 66 13.32 10.48 -7.45
N CYS A 67 12.20 9.78 -7.33
CA CYS A 67 11.22 10.01 -6.27
C CYS A 67 10.66 8.68 -5.77
N GLY A 68 10.11 8.69 -4.56
CA GLY A 68 9.30 7.60 -4.04
C GLY A 68 7.88 7.67 -4.58
N LEU A 69 7.29 6.52 -4.89
CA LEU A 69 5.87 6.39 -5.18
C LEU A 69 5.21 5.59 -4.06
N VAL A 70 4.08 6.09 -3.56
CA VAL A 70 3.23 5.42 -2.58
C VAL A 70 1.99 4.91 -3.32
N LEU A 71 1.95 3.60 -3.56
CA LEU A 71 0.94 2.92 -4.35
C LEU A 71 -0.22 2.45 -3.48
N LYS A 72 -1.44 2.80 -3.86
CA LYS A 72 -2.66 2.25 -3.25
C LYS A 72 -2.94 0.85 -3.80
N PRO A 73 -3.61 -0.06 -3.08
CA PRO A 73 -4.07 -1.31 -3.67
C PRO A 73 -4.92 -1.06 -4.92
N GLY A 74 -4.63 -1.78 -6.01
CA GLY A 74 -5.28 -1.62 -7.30
C GLY A 74 -4.49 -0.78 -8.29
N LYS A 75 -5.20 -0.10 -9.20
CA LYS A 75 -4.63 0.68 -10.29
C LYS A 75 -4.03 1.98 -9.75
N ASN A 76 -2.81 2.30 -10.19
CA ASN A 76 -2.13 3.57 -9.91
C ASN A 76 -1.58 4.16 -11.21
N LEU A 77 -1.78 5.45 -11.42
CA LEU A 77 -1.23 6.20 -12.56
C LEU A 77 -0.07 7.07 -12.07
N VAL A 78 1.00 7.11 -12.84
CA VAL A 78 2.06 8.10 -12.70
C VAL A 78 2.18 8.84 -14.01
N GLU A 79 1.98 10.15 -13.98
CA GLU A 79 2.18 11.03 -15.13
C GLU A 79 3.50 11.78 -14.96
N VAL A 80 4.43 11.54 -15.87
CA VAL A 80 5.70 12.24 -15.95
C VAL A 80 5.60 13.29 -17.05
N ARG A 81 5.83 14.56 -16.70
CA ARG A 81 5.90 15.68 -17.64
C ARG A 81 7.26 16.32 -17.56
N ALA A 82 7.86 16.61 -18.71
CA ALA A 82 9.14 17.32 -18.78
C ALA A 82 9.10 18.46 -19.80
N LEU A 83 9.89 19.49 -19.53
CA LEU A 83 10.20 20.59 -20.44
C LEU A 83 11.71 20.59 -20.65
N ASP A 84 12.16 20.55 -21.90
CA ASP A 84 13.58 20.70 -22.23
C ASP A 84 13.96 22.17 -22.47
N THR A 85 15.26 22.43 -22.57
CA THR A 85 15.80 23.78 -22.86
C THR A 85 15.37 24.35 -24.21
N ASN A 86 14.91 23.52 -25.15
CA ASN A 86 14.32 23.93 -26.43
C ASN A 86 12.81 24.19 -26.34
N LYS A 87 12.26 24.19 -25.12
CA LYS A 87 10.83 24.35 -24.82
C LYS A 87 9.95 23.24 -25.39
N GLN A 88 10.50 22.05 -25.67
CA GLN A 88 9.73 20.88 -26.05
C GLN A 88 9.13 20.21 -24.82
N HIS A 89 7.86 19.85 -24.93
CA HIS A 89 7.13 19.15 -23.88
C HIS A 89 7.15 17.64 -24.11
N PHE A 90 7.42 16.89 -23.05
CA PHE A 90 7.32 15.45 -23.00
C PHE A 90 6.28 15.05 -21.96
N VAL A 91 5.44 14.07 -22.30
CA VAL A 91 4.48 13.47 -21.37
C VAL A 91 4.52 11.96 -21.51
N GLN A 92 4.71 11.27 -20.40
CA GLN A 92 4.67 9.81 -20.34
C GLN A 92 3.79 9.37 -19.17
N ASN A 93 2.84 8.49 -19.47
CA ASN A 93 2.02 7.82 -18.47
C ASN A 93 2.60 6.44 -18.16
N ILE A 94 2.74 6.14 -16.87
CA ILE A 94 3.15 4.85 -16.34
C ILE A 94 1.98 4.29 -15.54
N ARG A 95 1.46 3.15 -15.97
CA ARG A 95 0.32 2.47 -15.36
C ARG A 95 0.83 1.33 -14.52
N LEU A 96 0.51 1.35 -13.23
CA LEU A 96 0.95 0.37 -12.27
C LEU A 96 -0.25 -0.34 -11.67
N LEU A 97 -0.13 -1.63 -11.41
CA LEU A 97 -1.11 -2.40 -10.65
C LEU A 97 -0.43 -2.89 -9.37
N ARG A 98 -0.82 -2.35 -8.22
CA ARG A 98 -0.39 -2.90 -6.93
C ARG A 98 -1.38 -3.96 -6.49
N LEU A 99 -0.91 -5.20 -6.37
CA LEU A 99 -1.63 -6.29 -5.75
C LEU A 99 -1.25 -6.41 -4.27
N LEU A 100 -2.21 -6.79 -3.42
CA LEU A 100 -1.90 -7.16 -2.04
C LEU A 100 -1.18 -8.51 -1.97
N LYS A 101 -0.48 -8.76 -0.86
CA LYS A 101 0.14 -10.05 -0.53
C LYS A 101 -0.13 -10.38 0.95
N PHE A 102 -0.19 -11.67 1.25
CA PHE A 102 -0.40 -12.17 2.63
C PHE A 102 0.76 -13.11 2.97
N PRO A 103 1.55 -12.87 4.04
CA PRO A 103 2.77 -13.64 4.31
C PRO A 103 2.54 -15.16 4.38
N ASP A 104 1.48 -15.58 5.05
CA ASP A 104 1.07 -16.99 5.19
C ASP A 104 0.60 -17.65 3.89
N MET A 105 0.40 -16.87 2.82
CA MET A 105 0.04 -17.35 1.48
C MET A 105 1.24 -17.34 0.51
N GLU A 106 2.41 -16.86 0.94
CA GLU A 106 3.61 -16.80 0.11
C GLU A 106 4.50 -18.04 0.18
N GLY A 107 4.25 -18.96 1.13
CA GLY A 107 4.95 -20.24 1.18
C GLY A 107 4.78 -21.07 -0.10
N LEU A 108 5.78 -21.89 -0.42
CA LEU A 108 5.71 -22.90 -1.48
C LEU A 108 5.47 -24.28 -0.85
N PHE A 109 4.48 -25.00 -1.35
CA PHE A 109 4.26 -26.41 -1.06
C PHE A 109 4.42 -27.19 -2.38
N ASN A 110 5.36 -28.15 -2.42
CA ASN A 110 5.74 -28.87 -3.65
C ASN A 110 6.06 -27.94 -4.83
N GLY A 111 6.75 -26.83 -4.56
CA GLY A 111 7.12 -25.84 -5.58
C GLY A 111 5.98 -24.95 -6.06
N GLN A 112 4.77 -25.07 -5.48
CA GLN A 112 3.61 -24.27 -5.86
C GLN A 112 3.13 -23.38 -4.71
N LYS A 113 2.65 -22.17 -5.04
CA LYS A 113 1.97 -21.30 -4.08
C LYS A 113 0.63 -21.91 -3.68
N HIS A 114 0.09 -21.48 -2.53
CA HIS A 114 -1.23 -21.90 -2.08
C HIS A 114 -2.30 -21.73 -3.19
N TRP A 115 -3.12 -22.77 -3.43
CA TRP A 115 -4.06 -22.85 -4.56
C TRP A 115 -5.05 -21.69 -4.62
N ALA A 116 -5.48 -21.15 -3.46
CA ALA A 116 -6.38 -20.01 -3.37
C ALA A 116 -5.69 -18.64 -3.51
N ARG A 117 -4.34 -18.58 -3.51
CA ARG A 117 -3.57 -17.32 -3.38
C ARG A 117 -3.99 -16.28 -4.40
N SER A 118 -4.07 -16.63 -5.68
CA SER A 118 -4.41 -15.65 -6.72
C SER A 118 -5.80 -15.05 -6.50
N ARG A 119 -6.79 -15.88 -6.16
CA ARG A 119 -8.16 -15.44 -5.86
C ARG A 119 -8.20 -14.53 -4.64
N VAL A 120 -7.51 -14.92 -3.57
CA VAL A 120 -7.40 -14.13 -2.35
C VAL A 120 -6.79 -12.77 -2.64
N VAL A 121 -5.64 -12.74 -3.32
CA VAL A 121 -4.92 -11.51 -3.68
C VAL A 121 -5.80 -10.56 -4.50
N TYR A 122 -6.49 -11.06 -5.53
CA TYR A 122 -7.26 -10.18 -6.42
C TYR A 122 -8.50 -9.61 -5.72
N LEU A 123 -9.25 -10.45 -5.00
CA LEU A 123 -10.43 -9.99 -4.26
C LEU A 123 -10.05 -9.03 -3.13
N ALA A 124 -8.95 -9.28 -2.44
CA ALA A 124 -8.45 -8.40 -1.39
C ALA A 124 -7.95 -7.07 -1.95
N THR A 125 -7.26 -7.09 -3.10
CA THR A 125 -6.77 -5.88 -3.77
C THR A 125 -7.91 -4.92 -4.14
N TYR A 126 -9.07 -5.45 -4.52
CA TYR A 126 -10.26 -4.64 -4.78
C TYR A 126 -11.03 -4.27 -3.51
N GLY A 127 -10.69 -4.87 -2.36
CA GLY A 127 -11.35 -4.63 -1.08
C GLY A 127 -12.61 -5.45 -0.86
N TYR A 128 -12.85 -6.52 -1.62
CA TYR A 128 -14.01 -7.41 -1.41
C TYR A 128 -13.84 -8.33 -0.21
N ILE A 129 -12.62 -8.81 0.04
CA ILE A 129 -12.27 -9.64 1.19
C ILE A 129 -11.12 -8.99 1.97
N GLU A 130 -10.97 -9.35 3.23
CA GLU A 130 -9.92 -8.85 4.11
C GLU A 130 -9.11 -9.98 4.75
N GLY A 131 -7.84 -9.71 5.04
CA GLY A 131 -7.05 -10.49 6.00
C GLY A 131 -7.22 -9.97 7.43
N TYR A 132 -6.40 -10.47 8.33
CA TYR A 132 -6.40 -10.06 9.73
C TYR A 132 -5.45 -8.87 9.95
N PRO A 133 -5.60 -8.12 11.07
CA PRO A 133 -4.78 -6.95 11.36
C PRO A 133 -3.27 -7.22 11.46
N ASP A 134 -2.89 -8.47 11.69
CA ASP A 134 -1.49 -8.93 11.72
C ASP A 134 -0.87 -9.10 10.31
N GLY A 135 -1.67 -8.91 9.26
CA GLY A 135 -1.26 -9.00 7.87
C GLY A 135 -1.44 -10.39 7.24
N ASN A 136 -1.86 -11.42 7.99
CA ASN A 136 -2.08 -12.77 7.47
C ASN A 136 -3.51 -12.97 6.95
N PHE A 137 -3.72 -13.98 6.11
CA PHE A 137 -5.06 -14.33 5.59
C PHE A 137 -5.75 -15.46 6.37
N TYR A 138 -4.97 -16.38 6.92
CA TYR A 138 -5.36 -17.63 7.55
C TYR A 138 -6.27 -18.51 6.66
N PRO A 139 -5.75 -19.05 5.55
CA PRO A 139 -6.55 -19.77 4.56
C PRO A 139 -7.29 -21.01 5.08
N ALA A 140 -6.72 -21.68 6.09
CA ALA A 140 -7.26 -22.92 6.65
C ALA A 140 -8.32 -22.70 7.74
N ASN A 141 -8.42 -21.49 8.29
CA ASN A 141 -9.41 -21.21 9.33
C ASN A 141 -10.83 -21.27 8.76
N PRO A 142 -11.81 -21.75 9.54
CA PRO A 142 -13.22 -21.59 9.20
C PRO A 142 -13.57 -20.12 8.96
N ILE A 143 -14.34 -19.84 7.91
CA ILE A 143 -14.93 -18.51 7.74
C ILE A 143 -16.11 -18.34 8.71
N THR A 144 -16.20 -17.18 9.36
CA THR A 144 -17.34 -16.88 10.23
C THR A 144 -18.54 -16.37 9.43
N ARG A 145 -19.73 -16.44 10.03
CA ARG A 145 -20.96 -15.86 9.45
C ARG A 145 -20.82 -14.35 9.20
N GLY A 146 -20.20 -13.62 10.12
CA GLY A 146 -19.95 -12.18 9.99
C GLY A 146 -18.98 -11.84 8.86
N GLU A 147 -17.91 -12.61 8.69
CA GLU A 147 -16.96 -12.45 7.58
C GLU A 147 -17.65 -12.71 6.23
N LEU A 148 -18.39 -13.81 6.13
CA LEU A 148 -19.10 -14.17 4.92
C LEU A 148 -20.15 -13.12 4.52
N ALA A 149 -20.94 -12.62 5.48
CA ALA A 149 -21.89 -11.53 5.26
C ALA A 149 -21.17 -10.27 4.73
N THR A 150 -20.04 -9.90 5.36
CA THR A 150 -19.23 -8.75 4.95
C THR A 150 -18.74 -8.88 3.51
N TRP A 151 -18.20 -10.04 3.14
CA TRP A 151 -17.66 -10.28 1.81
C TRP A 151 -18.75 -10.22 0.74
N ILE A 152 -19.90 -10.86 0.98
CA ILE A 152 -21.02 -10.81 0.05
C ILE A 152 -21.54 -9.37 -0.10
N ALA A 153 -21.72 -8.63 1.01
CA ALA A 153 -22.20 -7.26 0.97
C ALA A 153 -21.32 -6.36 0.09
N ARG A 154 -19.99 -6.49 0.23
CA ARG A 154 -19.01 -5.75 -0.58
C ARG A 154 -19.05 -6.16 -2.04
N ILE A 155 -19.07 -7.46 -2.33
CA ILE A 155 -19.12 -7.98 -3.70
C ILE A 155 -20.41 -7.56 -4.41
N LYS A 156 -21.57 -7.68 -3.74
CA LYS A 156 -22.85 -7.24 -4.30
C LYS A 156 -22.96 -5.71 -4.33
N GLY A 157 -22.09 -5.00 -3.61
CA GLY A 157 -22.03 -3.55 -3.54
C GLY A 157 -23.28 -2.96 -2.92
N PHE A 158 -23.77 -3.59 -1.85
CA PHE A 158 -24.88 -3.04 -1.09
C PHE A 158 -24.52 -1.68 -0.48
N LYS A 159 -25.50 -0.78 -0.47
CA LYS A 159 -25.35 0.51 0.21
C LYS A 159 -25.39 0.26 1.70
N LEU A 160 -24.43 0.84 2.41
CA LEU A 160 -24.36 0.77 3.86
C LEU A 160 -25.02 2.00 4.44
N GLU A 161 -25.84 1.80 5.47
CA GLU A 161 -26.52 2.88 6.18
C GLU A 161 -25.91 3.05 7.57
N ALA A 162 -25.98 4.27 8.09
CA ALA A 162 -25.59 4.54 9.46
C ALA A 162 -26.61 3.87 10.40
N LEU A 163 -26.12 3.11 11.38
CA LEU A 163 -26.96 2.38 12.32
C LEU A 163 -27.26 3.24 13.56
N THR A 164 -28.53 3.34 13.94
CA THR A 164 -28.96 4.04 15.16
C THR A 164 -29.09 3.09 16.35
N GLU A 165 -29.26 1.80 16.09
CA GLU A 165 -29.49 0.74 17.06
C GLU A 165 -28.72 -0.53 16.67
N ASP A 166 -28.55 -1.42 17.64
CA ASP A 166 -27.88 -2.71 17.46
C ASP A 166 -28.67 -3.58 16.47
N VAL A 167 -27.96 -4.26 15.58
CA VAL A 167 -28.58 -5.13 14.56
C VAL A 167 -29.09 -6.42 15.21
N PHE A 168 -28.29 -6.96 16.12
CA PHE A 168 -28.56 -8.09 17.00
C PHE A 168 -27.82 -7.84 18.31
N PHE A 169 -28.16 -8.59 19.36
CA PHE A 169 -27.44 -8.51 20.65
C PHE A 169 -25.93 -8.76 20.50
N ASP A 170 -25.55 -9.69 19.63
CA ASP A 170 -24.15 -10.01 19.31
C ASP A 170 -23.59 -9.23 18.11
N VAL A 171 -24.35 -8.26 17.59
CA VAL A 171 -23.93 -7.34 16.53
C VAL A 171 -24.27 -5.90 16.93
N PRO A 172 -23.51 -5.31 17.88
CA PRO A 172 -23.68 -3.93 18.27
C PRO A 172 -23.46 -2.98 17.10
N LYS A 173 -24.15 -1.83 17.07
CA LYS A 173 -24.05 -0.87 15.96
C LYS A 173 -22.64 -0.31 15.75
N GLU A 174 -21.84 -0.25 16.82
CA GLU A 174 -20.43 0.19 16.78
C GLU A 174 -19.50 -0.89 16.21
N HIS A 175 -19.96 -2.14 16.11
CA HIS A 175 -19.15 -3.20 15.52
C HIS A 175 -18.97 -2.93 14.01
N TRP A 176 -17.73 -2.94 13.52
CA TRP A 176 -17.43 -2.54 12.14
C TRP A 176 -18.13 -3.38 11.06
N ARG A 177 -18.49 -4.64 11.37
CA ARG A 177 -19.28 -5.52 10.47
C ARG A 177 -20.79 -5.27 10.50
N ALA A 178 -21.31 -4.57 11.51
CA ALA A 178 -22.74 -4.36 11.72
C ALA A 178 -23.47 -3.80 10.47
N PRO A 179 -23.00 -2.74 9.79
CA PRO A 179 -23.69 -2.22 8.61
C PRO A 179 -23.76 -3.23 7.46
N TYR A 180 -22.73 -4.09 7.32
CA TYR A 180 -22.72 -5.13 6.28
C TYR A 180 -23.68 -6.28 6.62
N ILE A 181 -23.71 -6.69 7.89
CA ILE A 181 -24.63 -7.73 8.36
C ILE A 181 -26.08 -7.25 8.21
N LYS A 182 -26.38 -6.01 8.60
CA LYS A 182 -27.70 -5.40 8.41
C LYS A 182 -28.12 -5.43 6.94
N ALA A 183 -27.26 -4.97 6.03
CA ALA A 183 -27.55 -4.95 4.59
C ALA A 183 -27.85 -6.35 4.03
N ILE A 184 -27.14 -7.38 4.49
CA ILE A 184 -27.32 -8.78 4.06
C ILE A 184 -28.63 -9.37 4.60
N VAL A 185 -28.99 -9.04 5.84
CA VAL A 185 -30.25 -9.46 6.47
C VAL A 185 -31.44 -8.79 5.80
N ASP A 186 -31.36 -7.49 5.54
CA ASP A 186 -32.41 -6.74 4.83
C ASP A 186 -32.60 -7.24 3.40
N ALA A 187 -31.50 -7.63 2.73
CA ALA A 187 -31.56 -8.27 1.42
C ALA A 187 -32.11 -9.71 1.46
N GLY A 188 -32.39 -10.25 2.65
CA GLY A 188 -32.91 -11.61 2.84
C GLY A 188 -31.92 -12.72 2.50
N LEU A 189 -30.62 -12.41 2.38
CA LEU A 189 -29.58 -13.38 2.01
C LEU A 189 -29.09 -14.20 3.21
N MET A 190 -29.19 -13.66 4.42
CA MET A 190 -28.94 -14.38 5.66
C MET A 190 -29.94 -13.95 6.73
N SER A 191 -30.19 -14.79 7.72
CA SER A 191 -30.98 -14.47 8.90
C SER A 191 -30.20 -14.78 10.17
N GLY A 192 -30.59 -14.16 11.29
CA GLY A 192 -30.15 -14.61 12.62
C GLY A 192 -30.68 -16.01 12.95
N TYR A 193 -30.15 -16.62 14.01
CA TYR A 193 -30.72 -17.85 14.57
C TYR A 193 -32.08 -17.58 15.23
N ASN A 194 -32.27 -16.37 15.73
CA ASN A 194 -33.51 -15.84 16.25
C ASN A 194 -33.47 -14.29 16.11
N GLU A 195 -34.49 -13.61 16.61
CA GLU A 195 -34.62 -12.15 16.55
C GLU A 195 -33.49 -11.39 17.27
N LYS A 196 -32.79 -12.04 18.22
CA LYS A 196 -31.76 -11.41 19.06
C LYS A 196 -30.34 -11.80 18.69
N THR A 197 -30.10 -12.93 18.02
CA THR A 197 -28.76 -13.48 17.84
C THR A 197 -28.45 -13.82 16.39
N PHE A 198 -27.36 -13.27 15.86
CA PHE A 198 -26.85 -13.57 14.54
C PHE A 198 -25.87 -14.75 14.51
N GLY A 199 -25.06 -14.91 15.56
CA GLY A 199 -23.90 -15.80 15.58
C GLY A 199 -22.74 -15.22 14.76
N ILE A 200 -22.32 -13.98 15.01
CA ILE A 200 -21.33 -13.27 14.18
C ILE A 200 -20.00 -14.01 13.98
N ASP A 201 -19.53 -14.70 15.02
CA ASP A 201 -18.25 -15.41 15.02
C ASP A 201 -18.38 -16.92 14.75
N ASP A 202 -19.60 -17.41 14.59
CA ASP A 202 -19.82 -18.83 14.35
C ASP A 202 -19.36 -19.25 12.95
N PRO A 203 -18.78 -20.45 12.80
CA PRO A 203 -18.40 -20.98 11.51
C PRO A 203 -19.64 -21.30 10.65
N LEU A 204 -19.49 -21.14 9.33
CA LEU A 204 -20.54 -21.51 8.38
C LEU A 204 -20.21 -22.81 7.64
N SER A 205 -21.18 -23.72 7.52
CA SER A 205 -21.02 -24.95 6.74
C SER A 205 -21.00 -24.69 5.23
N ARG A 206 -20.37 -25.61 4.49
CA ARG A 206 -20.30 -25.58 3.02
C ARG A 206 -21.69 -25.58 2.37
N ARG A 207 -22.63 -26.36 2.91
CA ARG A 207 -24.05 -26.40 2.49
C ARG A 207 -24.69 -25.01 2.56
N LYS A 208 -24.60 -24.35 3.71
CA LYS A 208 -25.19 -23.02 3.90
C LYS A 208 -24.52 -21.97 3.00
N ALA A 209 -23.20 -22.02 2.86
CA ALA A 209 -22.48 -21.10 1.98
C ALA A 209 -22.89 -21.25 0.51
N ALA A 210 -23.07 -22.49 0.02
CA ALA A 210 -23.55 -22.75 -1.33
C ALA A 210 -24.96 -22.20 -1.55
N ALA A 211 -25.87 -22.41 -0.60
CA ALA A 211 -27.23 -21.88 -0.67
C ALA A 211 -27.26 -20.34 -0.74
N ILE A 212 -26.50 -19.68 0.14
CA ILE A 212 -26.38 -18.21 0.14
C ILE A 212 -25.78 -17.71 -1.18
N ALA A 213 -24.76 -18.39 -1.72
CA ALA A 213 -24.14 -18.00 -2.98
C ALA A 213 -25.10 -18.11 -4.18
N VAL A 214 -25.91 -19.16 -4.24
CA VAL A 214 -26.96 -19.32 -5.27
C VAL A 214 -27.96 -18.17 -5.19
N GLN A 215 -28.43 -17.85 -3.99
CA GLN A 215 -29.37 -16.75 -3.78
C GLN A 215 -28.74 -15.39 -4.11
N ALA A 216 -27.50 -15.14 -3.69
CA ALA A 216 -26.79 -13.90 -3.93
C ALA A 216 -26.56 -13.65 -5.43
N GLU A 217 -26.32 -14.70 -6.22
CA GLU A 217 -26.20 -14.61 -7.68
C GLU A 217 -27.55 -14.65 -8.42
N GLY A 218 -28.67 -14.62 -7.69
CA GLY A 218 -30.02 -14.58 -8.27
C GLY A 218 -30.37 -15.83 -9.06
N LEU A 219 -29.73 -16.96 -8.74
CA LEU A 219 -29.91 -18.22 -9.44
C LEU A 219 -31.19 -18.92 -8.96
N LYS A 220 -31.98 -19.43 -9.90
CA LYS A 220 -33.18 -20.20 -9.59
C LYS A 220 -32.80 -21.61 -9.14
N VAL A 221 -33.42 -22.07 -8.05
CA VAL A 221 -33.31 -23.46 -7.62
C VAL A 221 -34.33 -24.28 -8.40
N ALA A 222 -33.85 -25.13 -9.31
CA ALA A 222 -34.72 -26.04 -10.05
C ALA A 222 -35.24 -27.16 -9.14
N GLU A 223 -36.47 -27.62 -9.38
CA GLU A 223 -37.03 -28.78 -8.68
C GLU A 223 -36.32 -30.08 -9.10
N ASP A 224 -35.96 -30.19 -10.37
CA ASP A 224 -35.18 -31.31 -10.88
C ASP A 224 -33.71 -30.90 -11.10
N VAL A 225 -32.89 -31.14 -10.09
CA VAL A 225 -31.44 -30.92 -10.14
C VAL A 225 -30.70 -32.18 -10.57
N LYS A 226 -29.72 -32.03 -11.45
CA LYS A 226 -28.77 -33.10 -11.77
C LYS A 226 -27.88 -33.34 -10.56
N THR A 227 -27.92 -34.55 -10.01
CA THR A 227 -27.05 -34.95 -8.90
C THR A 227 -25.74 -35.51 -9.43
N PHE A 228 -24.65 -35.20 -8.72
CA PHE A 228 -23.31 -35.71 -9.05
C PHE A 228 -22.38 -35.83 -7.84
N PHE A 229 -22.78 -35.33 -6.68
CA PHE A 229 -22.06 -35.51 -5.41
C PHE A 229 -22.58 -36.75 -4.70
N VAL A 230 -21.67 -37.63 -4.29
CA VAL A 230 -22.01 -38.96 -3.75
C VAL A 230 -22.50 -38.92 -2.31
N ASP A 231 -22.18 -37.84 -1.59
CA ASP A 231 -22.42 -37.62 -0.17
C ASP A 231 -23.49 -36.56 0.11
N VAL A 232 -24.28 -36.20 -0.90
CA VAL A 232 -25.40 -35.25 -0.79
C VAL A 232 -26.66 -35.93 -1.35
N PRO A 233 -27.52 -36.55 -0.53
CA PRO A 233 -28.78 -37.11 -1.02
C PRO A 233 -29.71 -36.02 -1.60
N LYS A 234 -30.42 -36.29 -2.71
CA LYS A 234 -31.26 -35.29 -3.39
C LYS A 234 -32.41 -34.80 -2.50
N GLU A 235 -32.93 -35.70 -1.67
CA GLU A 235 -34.07 -35.51 -0.78
C GLU A 235 -33.69 -34.72 0.48
N GLU A 236 -32.39 -34.52 0.73
CA GLU A 236 -31.93 -33.82 1.92
C GLU A 236 -32.19 -32.31 1.82
N SER A 237 -32.61 -31.72 2.95
CA SER A 237 -32.79 -30.28 3.03
C SER A 237 -31.50 -29.53 2.67
N GLY A 238 -31.63 -28.54 1.78
CA GLY A 238 -30.50 -27.76 1.27
C GLY A 238 -29.61 -28.47 0.24
N ALA A 239 -29.98 -29.66 -0.26
CA ALA A 239 -29.26 -30.34 -1.33
C ALA A 239 -29.38 -29.62 -2.68
N ALA A 240 -30.59 -29.17 -3.05
CA ALA A 240 -30.84 -28.57 -4.36
C ALA A 240 -29.94 -27.34 -4.66
N PRO A 241 -29.73 -26.38 -3.73
CA PRO A 241 -28.79 -25.29 -3.95
C PRO A 241 -27.34 -25.74 -4.16
N ILE A 242 -26.88 -26.81 -3.50
CA ILE A 242 -25.52 -27.34 -3.72
C ILE A 242 -25.34 -27.77 -5.18
N TYR A 243 -26.33 -28.48 -5.73
CA TYR A 243 -26.27 -28.95 -7.10
C TYR A 243 -26.36 -27.81 -8.12
N VAL A 244 -27.23 -26.82 -7.88
CA VAL A 244 -27.28 -25.61 -8.71
C VAL A 244 -25.97 -24.85 -8.66
N ALA A 245 -25.38 -24.67 -7.47
CA ALA A 245 -24.09 -24.03 -7.32
C ALA A 245 -22.99 -24.79 -8.09
N GLY A 246 -22.99 -26.12 -8.06
CA GLY A 246 -22.01 -26.92 -8.79
C GLY A 246 -22.22 -26.88 -10.30
N GLU A 247 -23.46 -26.92 -10.79
CA GLU A 247 -23.79 -26.78 -12.23
C GLU A 247 -23.34 -25.41 -12.77
N LYS A 248 -23.58 -24.34 -12.00
CA LYS A 248 -23.14 -22.98 -12.36
C LYS A 248 -21.66 -22.72 -12.07
N GLY A 249 -20.94 -23.73 -11.57
CA GLY A 249 -19.50 -23.66 -11.34
C GLY A 249 -19.08 -22.82 -10.13
N LEU A 250 -20.01 -22.42 -9.25
CA LEU A 250 -19.76 -21.68 -8.02
C LEU A 250 -19.01 -22.54 -6.99
N VAL A 251 -19.40 -23.81 -6.85
CA VAL A 251 -18.74 -24.78 -5.95
C VAL A 251 -18.16 -25.96 -6.71
N ARG A 252 -17.23 -26.65 -6.07
CA ARG A 252 -16.67 -27.94 -6.52
C ARG A 252 -16.60 -28.89 -5.32
N GLY A 253 -16.43 -30.17 -5.61
CA GLY A 253 -16.09 -31.17 -4.58
C GLY A 253 -14.75 -30.89 -3.93
N ILE A 254 -14.48 -31.51 -2.79
CA ILE A 254 -13.20 -31.41 -2.09
C ILE A 254 -12.06 -31.98 -2.93
N TYR A 255 -12.34 -33.07 -3.66
CA TYR A 255 -11.40 -33.72 -4.56
C TYR A 255 -11.86 -33.55 -6.01
N GLU A 256 -10.90 -33.46 -6.95
CA GLU A 256 -11.24 -33.35 -8.37
C GLU A 256 -11.81 -34.67 -8.92
N ASP A 257 -11.20 -35.79 -8.48
CA ASP A 257 -11.47 -37.15 -8.97
C ASP A 257 -12.65 -37.82 -8.26
N ILE A 258 -12.97 -37.40 -7.04
CA ILE A 258 -14.08 -37.95 -6.26
C ILE A 258 -15.08 -36.84 -6.00
N LYS A 259 -16.33 -37.06 -6.40
CA LYS A 259 -17.42 -36.10 -6.22
C LYS A 259 -17.94 -36.10 -4.78
N ILE A 260 -17.09 -35.81 -3.81
CA ILE A 260 -17.46 -35.59 -2.40
C ILE A 260 -17.57 -34.08 -2.17
N PHE A 261 -18.70 -33.63 -1.64
CA PHE A 261 -18.94 -32.22 -1.34
C PHE A 261 -18.64 -31.84 0.11
N ASP A 262 -18.84 -32.77 1.05
CA ASP A 262 -18.75 -32.61 2.51
C ASP A 262 -19.59 -31.42 3.01
N PRO A 263 -20.93 -31.55 2.95
CA PRO A 263 -21.84 -30.41 3.10
C PRO A 263 -21.82 -29.76 4.48
N ASP A 264 -21.57 -30.54 5.54
CA ASP A 264 -21.78 -30.10 6.92
C ASP A 264 -20.48 -29.66 7.61
N ARG A 265 -19.32 -29.90 7.00
CA ARG A 265 -18.05 -29.30 7.42
C ARG A 265 -18.07 -27.78 7.28
N ALA A 266 -17.43 -27.10 8.23
CA ALA A 266 -17.14 -25.67 8.15
C ALA A 266 -16.34 -25.33 6.89
N LEU A 267 -16.79 -24.32 6.15
CA LEU A 267 -16.09 -23.78 4.98
C LEU A 267 -14.84 -23.01 5.43
N THR A 268 -13.68 -23.27 4.82
CA THR A 268 -12.48 -22.48 5.14
C THR A 268 -12.50 -21.13 4.43
N ARG A 269 -11.74 -20.16 4.94
CA ARG A 269 -11.58 -18.84 4.32
C ARG A 269 -11.03 -18.91 2.90
N ALA A 270 -10.11 -19.84 2.62
CA ALA A 270 -9.63 -20.09 1.25
C ALA A 270 -10.74 -20.61 0.32
N GLU A 271 -11.55 -21.56 0.79
CA GLU A 271 -12.68 -22.09 0.01
C GLU A 271 -13.74 -21.02 -0.25
N ALA A 272 -14.03 -20.19 0.75
CA ALA A 272 -14.93 -19.04 0.62
C ALA A 272 -14.41 -18.02 -0.41
N ALA A 273 -13.12 -17.64 -0.36
CA ALA A 273 -12.53 -16.74 -1.35
C ALA A 273 -12.63 -17.30 -2.77
N VAL A 274 -12.45 -18.62 -2.95
CA VAL A 274 -12.60 -19.26 -4.26
C VAL A 274 -14.06 -19.30 -4.72
N LEU A 275 -15.01 -19.61 -3.84
CA LEU A 275 -16.44 -19.52 -4.12
C LEU A 275 -16.81 -18.12 -4.61
N PHE A 276 -16.43 -17.07 -3.87
CA PHE A 276 -16.75 -15.69 -4.19
C PHE A 276 -16.02 -15.14 -5.40
N SER A 277 -14.85 -15.68 -5.73
CA SER A 277 -14.14 -15.31 -6.96
C SER A 277 -14.88 -15.73 -8.23
N ARG A 278 -15.86 -16.64 -8.12
CA ARG A 278 -16.67 -17.15 -9.23
C ARG A 278 -17.96 -16.35 -9.44
N PHE A 279 -18.25 -15.35 -8.61
CA PHE A 279 -19.39 -14.46 -8.83
C PHE A 279 -19.15 -13.62 -10.08
N ASP A 280 -20.20 -13.29 -10.84
CA ASP A 280 -20.09 -12.54 -12.09
C ASP A 280 -19.39 -11.18 -11.87
N ARG A 281 -19.77 -10.47 -10.81
CA ARG A 281 -19.13 -9.18 -10.45
C ARG A 281 -17.66 -9.34 -10.07
N SER A 282 -17.30 -10.40 -9.35
CA SER A 282 -15.90 -10.69 -9.01
C SER A 282 -15.08 -10.95 -10.26
N ILE A 283 -15.59 -11.75 -11.21
CA ILE A 283 -14.91 -12.05 -12.48
C ILE A 283 -14.65 -10.76 -13.27
N LYS A 284 -15.68 -9.93 -13.46
CA LYS A 284 -15.56 -8.63 -14.14
C LYS A 284 -14.57 -7.70 -13.45
N THR A 285 -14.59 -7.69 -12.12
CA THR A 285 -13.67 -6.87 -11.31
C THR A 285 -12.22 -7.30 -11.52
N VAL A 286 -11.93 -8.61 -11.50
CA VAL A 286 -10.58 -9.12 -11.76
C VAL A 286 -10.14 -8.79 -13.18
N GLN A 287 -11.01 -8.96 -14.19
CA GLN A 287 -10.72 -8.56 -15.57
C GLN A 287 -10.38 -7.06 -15.66
N TYR A 288 -11.16 -6.21 -14.98
CA TYR A 288 -10.89 -4.78 -14.91
C TYR A 288 -9.54 -4.46 -14.25
N LEU A 289 -9.16 -5.11 -13.15
CA LEU A 289 -7.86 -4.90 -12.50
C LEU A 289 -6.70 -5.07 -13.48
N PHE A 290 -6.75 -6.12 -14.32
CA PHE A 290 -5.70 -6.42 -15.30
C PHE A 290 -5.85 -5.70 -16.65
N ASP A 291 -6.92 -4.93 -16.87
CA ASP A 291 -7.04 -4.08 -18.06
C ASP A 291 -6.20 -2.81 -17.95
N PHE A 292 -4.98 -2.85 -18.45
CA PHE A 292 -4.09 -1.68 -18.47
C PHE A 292 -4.53 -0.57 -19.43
N ASN A 293 -5.57 -0.75 -20.23
CA ASN A 293 -6.02 0.26 -21.19
C ASN A 293 -7.17 1.12 -20.63
N SER A 294 -7.76 0.75 -19.49
CA SER A 294 -8.82 1.51 -18.84
C SER A 294 -8.61 1.66 -17.33
N GLY A 295 -9.32 2.62 -16.73
CA GLY A 295 -9.29 2.83 -15.28
C GLY A 295 -8.09 3.61 -14.74
N TYR A 296 -7.24 4.14 -15.63
CA TYR A 296 -6.12 5.01 -15.27
C TYR A 296 -6.48 6.46 -15.59
N SER A 297 -6.62 7.27 -14.55
CA SER A 297 -6.90 8.71 -14.62
C SER A 297 -6.24 9.40 -13.42
N GLU A 298 -6.26 10.73 -13.39
CA GLU A 298 -5.75 11.53 -12.26
C GLU A 298 -6.35 11.14 -10.90
N LYS A 299 -7.56 10.57 -10.87
CA LYS A 299 -8.20 10.08 -9.63
C LYS A 299 -7.44 8.94 -8.95
N VAL A 300 -6.61 8.23 -9.72
CA VAL A 300 -5.79 7.12 -9.23
C VAL A 300 -4.31 7.45 -9.32
N TYR A 301 -3.93 8.73 -9.25
CA TYR A 301 -2.53 9.06 -9.13
C TYR A 301 -1.87 8.37 -7.94
N ALA A 302 -0.71 7.78 -8.20
CA ALA A 302 0.17 7.29 -7.15
C ALA A 302 0.50 8.45 -6.21
N GLY A 303 0.59 8.15 -4.92
CA GLY A 303 1.15 9.09 -3.98
C GLY A 303 2.63 9.35 -4.31
N LEU A 304 3.10 10.55 -4.01
CA LEU A 304 4.47 10.95 -4.26
C LEU A 304 5.17 11.22 -2.94
N ASN A 305 6.36 10.62 -2.77
CA ASN A 305 7.25 10.90 -1.67
C ASN A 305 8.58 11.42 -2.22
N ILE A 306 8.94 12.64 -1.88
CA ILE A 306 10.23 13.25 -2.30
C ILE A 306 11.13 13.30 -1.07
N ALA A 307 12.45 13.29 -1.24
CA ALA A 307 13.37 13.56 -0.15
C ALA A 307 13.13 14.97 0.46
N PRO A 308 13.34 15.15 1.78
CA PRO A 308 13.41 16.48 2.41
C PRO A 308 14.24 17.46 1.61
N LYS A 309 13.94 18.75 1.72
CA LYS A 309 14.75 19.81 1.10
C LYS A 309 15.17 20.78 2.19
N ILE A 310 16.44 20.74 2.55
CA ILE A 310 17.02 21.68 3.50
C ILE A 310 17.28 23.01 2.78
N ILE A 311 16.50 24.04 3.11
CA ILE A 311 16.57 25.37 2.48
C ILE A 311 17.54 26.33 3.18
N ALA A 312 17.84 26.09 4.45
CA ALA A 312 18.93 26.75 5.16
C ALA A 312 19.56 25.81 6.20
N PHE A 313 20.85 25.99 6.45
CA PHE A 313 21.55 25.42 7.60
C PHE A 313 22.56 26.45 8.10
N THR A 314 22.35 26.96 9.30
CA THR A 314 23.14 28.04 9.91
C THR A 314 23.73 27.61 11.25
N ALA A 315 24.87 28.22 11.57
CA ALA A 315 25.52 28.12 12.87
C ALA A 315 25.82 29.55 13.35
N GLU A 316 25.23 29.96 14.47
CA GLU A 316 25.35 31.32 15.01
C GLU A 316 25.89 31.32 16.46
N PRO A 317 26.97 32.05 16.76
CA PRO A 317 27.80 32.79 15.81
C PRO A 317 28.56 31.86 14.85
N SER A 318 28.78 32.31 13.62
CA SER A 318 29.53 31.55 12.60
C SER A 318 31.04 31.52 12.86
N THR A 319 31.50 32.24 13.89
CA THR A 319 32.89 32.34 14.32
C THR A 319 32.96 32.23 15.84
N ILE A 320 33.81 31.34 16.35
CA ILE A 320 34.06 31.13 17.78
C ILE A 320 35.58 31.05 18.06
N SER A 321 36.01 31.11 19.32
CA SER A 321 37.43 31.02 19.72
C SER A 321 37.69 29.74 20.51
N VAL A 322 38.89 29.16 20.37
CA VAL A 322 39.37 28.05 21.23
C VAL A 322 39.66 28.46 22.66
N MET A 323 39.76 29.75 22.97
CA MET A 323 40.08 30.23 24.31
C MET A 323 38.87 30.32 25.26
N GLU A 324 37.65 30.19 24.73
CA GLU A 324 36.42 30.40 25.50
C GLU A 324 35.35 29.36 25.18
N GLN A 325 34.64 28.91 26.21
CA GLN A 325 33.44 28.10 26.01
C GLN A 325 32.41 28.92 25.25
N SER A 326 32.00 28.42 24.09
CA SER A 326 31.09 29.13 23.19
C SER A 326 29.77 28.38 23.09
N THR A 327 28.66 29.12 23.05
CA THR A 327 27.36 28.55 22.68
C THR A 327 27.08 28.86 21.22
N VAL A 328 26.88 27.82 20.41
CA VAL A 328 26.52 27.92 19.01
C VAL A 328 25.08 27.46 18.85
N HIS A 329 24.27 28.30 18.25
CA HIS A 329 22.91 28.01 17.85
C HIS A 329 22.91 27.44 16.44
N LEU A 330 22.42 26.21 16.28
CA LEU A 330 22.23 25.58 14.98
C LEU A 330 20.75 25.69 14.60
N GLU A 331 20.46 26.17 13.39
CA GLU A 331 19.12 26.14 12.80
C GLU A 331 19.18 25.43 11.43
N VAL A 332 18.25 24.50 11.21
CA VAL A 332 18.03 23.82 9.93
C VAL A 332 16.60 24.08 9.50
N GLU A 333 16.43 24.83 8.40
CA GLU A 333 15.12 25.12 7.84
C GLU A 333 14.80 24.12 6.73
N ILE A 334 13.64 23.46 6.83
CA ILE A 334 13.13 22.53 5.83
C ILE A 334 12.05 23.22 5.00
N ALA A 335 12.12 23.11 3.67
CA ALA A 335 11.08 23.63 2.78
C ALA A 335 9.70 23.07 3.18
N PRO A 336 8.61 23.86 3.12
CA PRO A 336 7.27 23.33 3.33
C PRO A 336 6.94 22.17 2.38
N ARG A 337 6.31 21.10 2.90
CA ARG A 337 6.14 19.85 2.16
C ARG A 337 4.68 19.41 2.17
N ARG A 338 4.14 19.10 0.97
CA ARG A 338 2.86 18.41 0.81
C ARG A 338 3.14 16.99 0.31
N VAL A 339 3.58 16.13 1.22
CA VAL A 339 3.97 14.75 0.94
C VAL A 339 3.24 13.79 1.89
N PHE A 340 3.28 12.49 1.57
CA PHE A 340 2.56 11.48 2.34
C PHE A 340 3.18 11.19 3.71
N TYR A 341 4.50 11.34 3.85
CA TYR A 341 5.22 11.02 5.10
C TYR A 341 5.90 12.27 5.67
N PRO A 342 5.76 12.52 6.99
CA PRO A 342 6.37 13.67 7.64
C PRO A 342 7.90 13.49 7.76
N ILE A 343 8.58 14.58 8.14
CA ILE A 343 9.98 14.50 8.59
C ILE A 343 10.02 13.64 9.86
N ALA A 344 10.88 12.62 9.84
CA ALA A 344 11.08 11.74 10.98
C ALA A 344 12.14 12.30 11.93
N THR A 345 13.25 12.81 11.37
CA THR A 345 14.36 13.34 12.17
C THR A 345 15.19 14.32 11.33
N VAL A 346 15.81 15.29 12.01
CA VAL A 346 16.82 16.18 11.46
C VAL A 346 18.03 16.08 12.36
N LYS A 347 19.20 15.79 11.77
CA LYS A 347 20.42 15.50 12.50
C LYS A 347 21.58 16.31 11.98
N VAL A 348 22.57 16.59 12.82
CA VAL A 348 23.83 17.22 12.43
C VAL A 348 25.00 16.36 12.89
N ASP A 349 25.97 16.18 12.00
CA ASP A 349 27.27 15.60 12.33
C ASP A 349 28.19 16.67 12.96
N LEU A 350 28.52 16.51 14.24
CA LEU A 350 29.41 17.39 15.00
C LEU A 350 30.82 16.80 15.18
N SER A 351 31.16 15.71 14.50
CA SER A 351 32.45 15.03 14.68
C SER A 351 33.65 15.92 14.34
N GLU A 352 33.53 16.82 13.36
CA GLU A 352 34.61 17.76 12.97
C GLU A 352 35.01 18.76 14.08
N ILE A 353 34.10 18.99 15.04
CA ILE A 353 34.30 19.86 16.20
C ILE A 353 34.50 19.06 17.50
N GLY A 354 34.74 17.75 17.41
CA GLY A 354 34.96 16.86 18.56
C GLY A 354 33.68 16.40 19.26
N GLY A 355 32.52 16.63 18.65
CA GLY A 355 31.21 16.22 19.14
C GLY A 355 30.79 14.82 18.70
N ILE A 356 29.52 14.51 18.98
CA ILE A 356 28.87 13.24 18.58
C ILE A 356 28.41 13.37 17.12
N ALA A 357 28.56 12.30 16.33
CA ALA A 357 27.95 12.23 15.01
C ALA A 357 26.42 12.05 15.15
N ASP A 358 25.62 12.65 14.26
CA ASP A 358 24.16 12.45 14.20
C ASP A 358 23.37 12.97 15.41
N VAL A 359 23.71 14.16 15.93
CA VAL A 359 22.93 14.82 16.98
C VAL A 359 21.62 15.37 16.41
N GLU A 360 20.50 15.06 17.07
CA GLU A 360 19.16 15.46 16.63
C GLU A 360 18.82 16.92 16.97
N LEU A 361 18.14 17.60 16.03
CA LEU A 361 17.58 18.94 16.17
C LEU A 361 16.05 18.83 16.29
N PHE A 362 15.42 19.86 16.88
CA PHE A 362 14.00 19.80 17.27
C PHE A 362 13.23 21.01 16.75
N ASP A 363 12.02 20.78 16.28
CA ASP A 363 11.01 21.77 15.87
C ASP A 363 9.84 21.69 16.88
N ASP A 364 10.14 21.95 18.16
CA ASP A 364 9.26 21.69 19.30
C ASP A 364 9.06 22.89 20.25
N GLY A 365 9.55 24.08 19.86
CA GLY A 365 9.55 25.30 20.66
C GLY A 365 10.51 25.25 21.86
N THR A 366 11.46 24.32 21.87
CA THR A 366 12.45 24.13 22.93
C THR A 366 13.87 23.97 22.36
N ARG A 367 14.89 23.85 23.23
CA ARG A 367 16.29 23.59 22.82
C ARG A 367 16.90 24.60 21.85
N GLY A 368 16.36 25.82 21.84
CA GLY A 368 16.76 26.90 20.94
C GLY A 368 15.75 27.14 19.82
N ASP A 369 14.83 26.23 19.57
CA ASP A 369 13.73 26.45 18.64
C ASP A 369 12.75 27.51 19.16
N LYS A 370 12.30 28.38 18.26
CA LYS A 370 11.48 29.56 18.58
C LYS A 370 9.99 29.25 18.50
N ALA A 371 9.57 28.36 17.60
CA ALA A 371 8.15 28.07 17.38
C ALA A 371 7.95 26.64 16.88
N ALA A 372 7.24 25.84 17.67
CA ALA A 372 6.96 24.46 17.31
C ALA A 372 6.11 24.34 16.02
N GLY A 373 6.55 23.47 15.12
CA GLY A 373 5.89 23.09 13.88
C GLY A 373 6.06 24.08 12.73
N ASP A 374 7.06 24.96 12.77
CA ASP A 374 7.32 25.94 11.71
C ASP A 374 8.30 25.42 10.63
N ASN A 375 8.81 24.19 10.78
CA ASN A 375 9.82 23.53 9.96
C ASN A 375 11.25 24.07 10.14
N ILE A 376 11.50 24.78 11.24
CA ILE A 376 12.85 25.17 11.68
C ILE A 376 13.24 24.24 12.83
N TYR A 377 14.25 23.42 12.58
CA TYR A 377 14.79 22.51 13.57
C TYR A 377 16.03 23.13 14.18
N SER A 378 16.06 23.23 15.51
CA SER A 378 17.13 23.96 16.18
C SER A 378 17.77 23.19 17.32
N LEU A 379 19.01 23.57 17.63
CA LEU A 379 19.74 23.08 18.79
C LEU A 379 20.75 24.13 19.27
N ASN A 380 20.69 24.45 20.56
CA ASN A 380 21.77 25.15 21.26
C ASN A 380 22.85 24.16 21.69
N LEU A 381 24.07 24.40 21.21
CA LEU A 381 25.23 23.56 21.44
C LEU A 381 26.28 24.34 22.22
N SER A 382 26.70 23.83 23.38
CA SER A 382 27.86 24.34 24.09
C SER A 382 29.12 23.60 23.65
N LEU A 383 30.14 24.34 23.23
CA LEU A 383 31.37 23.82 22.66
C LEU A 383 32.59 24.27 23.45
N GLU A 384 33.53 23.34 23.59
CA GLU A 384 34.93 23.59 23.99
C GLU A 384 35.83 23.17 22.83
N PRO A 385 36.01 24.03 21.81
CA PRO A 385 36.63 23.61 20.57
C PRO A 385 38.13 23.32 20.74
N VAL A 386 38.57 22.18 20.22
CA VAL A 386 39.90 21.61 20.46
C VAL A 386 40.97 22.04 19.45
N SER A 387 40.58 22.67 18.34
CA SER A 387 41.52 23.10 17.28
C SER A 387 40.98 24.28 16.47
N SER A 388 41.84 25.24 16.16
CA SER A 388 41.56 26.37 15.28
C SER A 388 41.57 25.94 13.81
N HIS A 389 40.41 26.01 13.16
CA HIS A 389 40.27 25.86 11.71
C HIS A 389 38.83 26.20 11.28
N ILE A 390 38.61 26.27 9.96
CA ILE A 390 37.26 26.17 9.42
C ILE A 390 36.79 24.71 9.56
N LYS A 391 35.63 24.52 10.17
CA LYS A 391 34.98 23.21 10.34
C LYS A 391 33.71 23.17 9.50
N THR A 392 33.47 22.03 8.85
CA THR A 392 32.27 21.78 8.05
C THR A 392 31.31 20.96 8.87
N LEU A 393 30.11 21.50 9.09
CA LEU A 393 29.03 20.75 9.71
C LEU A 393 28.10 20.27 8.60
N THR A 394 27.58 19.04 8.73
CA THR A 394 26.62 18.47 7.78
C THR A 394 25.31 18.19 8.48
N ALA A 395 24.23 18.83 8.04
CA ALA A 395 22.87 18.51 8.44
C ALA A 395 22.28 17.45 7.50
N THR A 396 21.57 16.48 8.05
CA THR A 396 20.81 15.45 7.34
C THR A 396 19.36 15.48 7.80
N ALA A 397 18.42 15.66 6.87
CA ALA A 397 17.00 15.58 7.15
C ALA A 397 16.44 14.30 6.54
N ILE A 398 15.69 13.50 7.32
CA ILE A 398 15.19 12.18 6.93
C ILE A 398 13.66 12.15 7.15
N ASP A 399 12.91 11.63 6.17
CA ASP A 399 11.46 11.43 6.31
C ASP A 399 11.08 10.06 6.91
N GLY A 400 9.79 9.85 7.17
CA GLY A 400 9.25 8.60 7.72
C GLY A 400 9.44 7.35 6.86
N LEU A 401 9.90 7.49 5.61
CA LEU A 401 10.28 6.38 4.72
C LEU A 401 11.80 6.21 4.59
N GLY A 402 12.59 7.00 5.32
CA GLY A 402 14.05 6.96 5.29
C GLY A 402 14.67 7.69 4.10
N TRP A 403 13.93 8.54 3.39
CA TRP A 403 14.51 9.38 2.35
C TRP A 403 15.18 10.59 2.96
N GLU A 404 16.42 10.86 2.54
CA GLU A 404 17.24 11.87 3.15
C GLU A 404 17.75 12.92 2.16
N SER A 405 18.08 14.08 2.72
CA SER A 405 18.84 15.13 2.04
C SER A 405 19.86 15.70 3.00
N GLN A 406 20.94 16.25 2.45
CA GLN A 406 22.01 16.84 3.23
C GLN A 406 22.30 18.27 2.81
N ARG A 407 22.75 19.08 3.77
CA ARG A 407 23.28 20.42 3.52
C ARG A 407 24.42 20.70 4.48
N GLN A 408 25.41 21.44 4.00
CA GLN A 408 26.57 21.82 4.79
C GLN A 408 26.54 23.30 5.17
N THR A 409 27.17 23.61 6.30
CA THR A 409 27.51 24.96 6.71
C THR A 409 28.93 24.97 7.28
N SER A 410 29.50 26.16 7.48
CA SER A 410 30.86 26.32 7.99
C SER A 410 30.87 27.07 9.31
N LEU A 411 31.70 26.60 10.24
CA LEU A 411 31.98 27.25 11.52
C LEU A 411 33.47 27.55 11.59
N LEU A 412 33.83 28.84 11.69
CA LEU A 412 35.22 29.27 11.83
C LEU A 412 35.63 29.25 13.31
N ILE A 413 36.70 28.51 13.63
CA ILE A 413 37.26 28.48 14.97
C ILE A 413 38.61 29.20 14.95
N LEU A 414 38.69 30.33 15.64
CA LEU A 414 39.89 31.15 15.78
C LEU A 414 40.73 30.70 16.98
N GLU A 415 42.02 31.04 16.93
CA GLU A 415 42.96 30.89 18.04
C GLU A 415 42.62 31.76 19.24
#